data_AF-A0A0C2FNY4-F1
#
_entry.id   AF-A0A0C2FNY4-F1
#
_cell.length_a   1.000
_cell.length_b   1.000
_cell.length_c   1.000
_cell.angle_alpha   90.00
_cell.angle_beta   90.00
_cell.angle_gamma   90.00
#
_symmetry.space_group_name_H-M   'P 1'
#
loop_
_entity.id
_entity.type
_entity.pdbx_description
1 polymer ?
#
loop_
_entity_poly.entity_id
_entity_poly.type
_entity_poly.pdbx_seq_one_letter_code
_entity_poly.pdbx_strand_id
1 'polypeptide(L)'
;MSLVVDISHYVIFVTEYCDGGDLLQKIKRTKRVPEAEAKGLFRQLIEALIYLQKCDIVHRDLKCENVLLDRHENVKLGDFGFADI
;
A
#
# COMPACT_ATOMS: atom_id res chain seq x y z
N MET A 1 13.62 -6.52 -3.26
CA MET A 1 13.54 -7.90 -3.75
C MET A 1 12.48 -8.59 -2.92
N SER A 2 11.42 -9.05 -3.54
CA SER A 2 10.34 -9.77 -2.84
C SER A 2 10.57 -11.27 -3.03
N LEU A 3 10.50 -12.05 -1.95
CA LEU A 3 10.70 -13.50 -1.97
C LEU A 3 9.47 -14.19 -1.37
N VAL A 4 8.99 -15.23 -2.04
CA VAL A 4 7.98 -16.13 -1.48
C VAL A 4 8.69 -17.40 -1.03
N VAL A 5 8.54 -17.77 0.23
CA VAL A 5 9.11 -18.99 0.80
C VAL A 5 7.97 -19.90 1.21
N ASP A 6 7.97 -21.12 0.67
CA ASP A 6 7.06 -22.19 1.07
C ASP A 6 7.78 -23.12 2.05
N ILE A 7 7.23 -23.25 3.25
CA ILE A 7 7.76 -24.12 4.31
C ILE A 7 6.61 -24.97 4.87
N SER A 8 6.49 -26.19 4.35
CA SER A 8 5.49 -27.19 4.77
C SER A 8 4.04 -26.68 4.73
N HIS A 9 3.51 -26.21 5.87
CA HIS A 9 2.13 -25.71 6.02
C HIS A 9 2.04 -24.18 5.97
N TYR A 10 3.14 -23.49 5.67
CA TYR A 10 3.23 -22.03 5.72
C TYR A 10 3.70 -21.45 4.39
N VAL A 11 3.00 -20.41 3.93
CA VAL A 11 3.46 -19.53 2.86
C VAL A 11 3.90 -18.22 3.49
N ILE A 12 5.17 -17.85 3.26
CA ILE A 12 5.77 -16.65 3.83
C ILE A 12 6.09 -15.69 2.69
N PHE A 13 5.56 -14.47 2.79
CA PHE A 13 5.87 -13.38 1.88
C PHE A 13 6.91 -12.47 2.53
N VAL A 14 8.10 -12.39 1.93
CA VAL A 14 9.15 -11.44 2.31
C VAL A 14 9.06 -10.25 1.36
N THR A 15 8.66 -9.11 1.89
CA THR A 15 8.43 -7.87 1.13
C THR A 15 9.31 -6.72 1.65
N GLU A 16 9.30 -5.60 0.94
CA GLU A 16 9.97 -4.39 1.43
C GLU A 16 9.30 -3.86 2.71
N TYR A 17 10.11 -3.40 3.66
CA TYR A 17 9.61 -2.79 4.89
C TYR A 17 9.31 -1.30 4.66
N CYS A 18 8.09 -0.89 5.05
CA CYS A 18 7.63 0.50 5.00
C CYS A 18 7.69 1.11 6.41
N ASP A 19 8.74 1.87 6.69
CA ASP A 19 9.04 2.43 8.01
C ASP A 19 8.12 3.60 8.41
N GLY A 20 7.44 4.23 7.46
CA GLY A 20 6.45 5.28 7.70
C GLY A 20 5.11 4.78 8.27
N GLY A 21 4.92 3.45 8.34
CA GLY A 21 3.68 2.82 8.78
C GLY A 21 2.57 2.95 7.74
N ASP A 22 1.32 2.77 8.18
CA ASP A 22 0.14 2.93 7.32
C ASP A 22 -0.42 4.37 7.35
N LEU A 23 -1.15 4.74 6.29
CA LEU A 23 -1.73 6.07 6.14
C LEU A 23 -2.76 6.37 7.25
N LEU A 24 -3.47 5.36 7.76
CA LEU A 24 -4.41 5.54 8.87
C LEU A 24 -3.67 5.97 10.15
N GLN A 25 -2.54 5.35 10.48
CA GLN A 25 -1.68 5.74 11.60
C GLN A 25 -1.19 7.17 11.43
N LYS A 26 -0.80 7.57 10.22
CA LYS A 26 -0.42 8.96 9.93
C LYS A 26 -1.58 9.94 10.17
N ILE A 27 -2.78 9.64 9.67
CA ILE A 27 -3.98 10.45 9.91
C ILE A 27 -4.27 10.56 11.40
N LYS A 28 -4.21 9.44 12.15
CA LYS A 28 -4.44 9.43 13.61
C LYS A 28 -3.42 10.30 14.36
N ARG A 29 -2.13 10.23 13.98
CA ARG A 29 -1.05 11.02 14.59
C ARG A 29 -1.20 12.52 14.32
N THR A 30 -1.58 12.88 13.10
CA THR A 30 -1.65 14.27 12.62
C THR A 30 -3.04 14.90 12.74
N LYS A 31 -4.05 14.12 13.15
CA LYS A 31 -5.51 14.38 13.05
C LYS A 31 -6.04 14.49 11.62
N ARG A 32 -5.25 15.04 10.70
CA ARG A 32 -5.54 15.15 9.27
C ARG A 32 -4.23 15.32 8.50
N VAL A 33 -4.22 14.85 7.26
CA VAL A 33 -3.13 15.16 6.31
C VAL A 33 -3.43 16.51 5.64
N PRO A 34 -2.51 17.49 5.65
CA PRO A 34 -2.69 18.76 4.94
C PRO A 34 -2.91 18.55 3.44
N GLU A 35 -3.74 19.38 2.81
CA GLU A 35 -4.12 19.22 1.40
C GLU A 35 -2.93 19.15 0.43
N ALA A 36 -1.92 20.00 0.65
CA ALA A 36 -0.72 20.02 -0.19
C ALA A 36 0.01 18.68 -0.21
N GLU A 37 0.03 17.99 0.93
CA GLU A 37 0.65 16.68 1.09
C GLU A 37 -0.27 15.55 0.62
N ALA A 38 -1.56 15.63 0.98
CA ALA A 38 -2.59 14.68 0.56
C ALA A 38 -2.68 14.59 -0.96
N LYS A 39 -2.49 15.69 -1.69
CA LYS A 39 -2.43 15.71 -3.15
C LYS A 39 -1.30 14.83 -3.69
N GLY A 40 -0.12 14.84 -3.06
CA GLY A 40 1.03 14.03 -3.43
C GLY A 40 0.76 12.54 -3.21
N LEU A 41 0.26 12.19 -2.03
CA LEU A 41 -0.11 10.81 -1.66
C LEU A 41 -1.20 10.27 -2.58
N PHE A 42 -2.25 11.05 -2.80
CA PHE A 42 -3.39 10.64 -3.63
C PHE A 42 -2.96 10.43 -5.08
N ARG A 43 -2.09 11.29 -5.63
CA ARG A 43 -1.52 11.08 -6.98
C ARG A 43 -0.81 9.72 -7.08
N GLN A 44 0.07 9.40 -6.15
CA GLN A 44 0.80 8.12 -6.17
C GLN A 44 -0.14 6.92 -6.00
N LEU A 45 -1.17 7.05 -5.17
CA LEU A 45 -2.19 6.02 -5.03
C LEU A 45 -2.95 5.78 -6.35
N ILE A 46 -3.36 6.84 -7.04
CA ILE A 46 -4.00 6.73 -8.35
C ILE A 46 -3.06 6.12 -9.40
N GLU A 47 -1.78 6.50 -9.40
CA GLU A 47 -0.76 5.88 -10.28
C GLU A 47 -0.66 4.36 -10.04
N ALA A 48 -0.69 3.90 -8.78
CA ALA A 48 -0.71 2.49 -8.44
C ALA A 48 -2.00 1.79 -8.92
N LEU A 49 -3.17 2.40 -8.75
CA LEU A 49 -4.44 1.83 -9.21
C LEU A 49 -4.53 1.75 -10.75
N ILE A 50 -4.02 2.75 -11.46
CA ILE A 50 -3.92 2.74 -12.93
C ILE A 50 -3.01 1.58 -13.37
N TYR A 51 -1.91 1.34 -12.65
CA TYR A 51 -1.06 0.18 -12.93
C TYR A 51 -1.82 -1.14 -12.75
N LEU A 52 -2.55 -1.31 -11.64
CA LEU A 52 -3.36 -2.52 -11.43
C LEU A 52 -4.40 -2.71 -12.53
N GLN A 53 -5.11 -1.64 -12.91
CA GLN A 53 -6.09 -1.68 -13.99
C GLN A 53 -5.46 -2.13 -15.32
N LYS A 54 -4.24 -1.70 -15.65
CA LYS A 54 -3.53 -2.15 -16.86
C LYS A 54 -3.15 -3.62 -16.83
N CYS A 55 -3.07 -4.21 -15.64
CA CYS A 55 -2.82 -5.63 -15.44
C CYS A 55 -4.13 -6.42 -15.33
N ASP A 56 -5.29 -5.80 -15.57
CA ASP A 56 -6.62 -6.36 -15.29
C ASP A 56 -6.75 -6.86 -13.85
N ILE A 57 -6.19 -6.14 -12.87
CA ILE A 57 -6.29 -6.48 -11.45
C ILE A 57 -7.13 -5.44 -10.72
N VAL A 58 -8.10 -5.90 -9.93
CA VAL A 58 -8.87 -5.07 -9.00
C VAL A 58 -8.46 -5.39 -7.57
N HIS A 59 -7.98 -4.40 -6.81
CA HIS A 59 -7.53 -4.60 -5.42
C HIS A 59 -8.66 -5.03 -4.46
N ARG A 60 -9.88 -4.51 -4.67
CA ARG A 60 -11.13 -4.70 -3.89
C ARG A 60 -11.12 -4.32 -2.41
N ASP A 61 -9.97 -4.23 -1.75
CA ASP A 61 -9.85 -3.81 -0.34
C ASP A 61 -9.05 -2.50 -0.19
N LEU A 62 -9.45 -1.45 -0.90
CA LEU A 62 -8.77 -0.16 -0.83
C LEU A 62 -9.21 0.62 0.41
N LYS A 63 -8.28 0.79 1.36
CA LYS A 63 -8.47 1.54 2.62
C LYS A 63 -7.14 2.09 3.13
N CYS A 64 -7.17 3.02 4.07
CA CYS A 64 -5.97 3.71 4.56
C CYS A 64 -4.98 2.77 5.25
N GLU A 65 -5.45 1.64 5.81
CA GLU A 65 -4.62 0.60 6.42
C GLU A 65 -3.75 -0.14 5.39
N ASN A 66 -4.22 -0.22 4.14
CA ASN A 66 -3.53 -0.91 3.04
C ASN A 66 -2.64 0.04 2.22
N VAL A 67 -2.60 1.33 2.59
CA VAL A 67 -1.74 2.34 1.99
C VAL A 67 -0.57 2.58 2.95
N LEU A 68 0.59 2.00 2.65
CA LEU A 68 1.81 2.11 3.43
C LEU A 68 2.66 3.29 2.98
N LEU A 69 3.54 3.75 3.86
CA LEU A 69 4.46 4.86 3.61
C LEU A 69 5.92 4.41 3.81
N ASP A 70 6.78 4.68 2.83
CA ASP A 70 8.22 4.51 3.00
C ASP A 70 8.86 5.66 3.80
N ARG A 71 10.18 5.59 4.04
CA ARG A 71 10.98 6.59 4.76
C ARG A 71 10.94 8.00 4.18
N HIS A 72 10.51 8.13 2.94
CA HIS A 72 10.38 9.39 2.22
C HIS A 72 8.92 9.81 2.08
N GLU A 73 8.02 9.14 2.80
CA GLU A 73 6.57 9.33 2.76
C GLU A 73 5.94 9.08 1.37
N ASN A 74 6.56 8.21 0.56
CA ASN A 74 5.93 7.73 -0.67
C ASN A 74 4.96 6.59 -0.38
N VAL A 75 3.87 6.56 -1.13
CA VAL A 75 2.83 5.53 -1.09
C VAL A 75 3.34 4.20 -1.62
N LYS A 76 3.05 3.14 -0.86
CA LYS A 76 3.18 1.74 -1.24
C LYS A 76 1.83 1.07 -0.99
N LEU A 77 1.18 0.60 -2.05
CA LEU A 77 -0.07 -0.14 -1.92
C LEU A 77 0.24 -1.58 -1.51
N GLY A 78 -0.36 -2.05 -0.43
CA GLY A 78 -0.16 -3.38 0.15
C GLY A 78 -1.47 -4.14 0.36
N ASP A 79 -1.33 -5.39 0.79
CA ASP A 79 -2.43 -6.32 1.08
C ASP A 79 -3.37 -6.62 -0.11
N PHE A 80 -2.90 -7.52 -0.97
CA PHE A 80 -3.64 -8.01 -2.14
C PHE A 80 -4.48 -9.26 -1.82
N GLY A 81 -4.76 -9.57 -0.55
CA GLY A 81 -5.48 -10.79 -0.15
C GLY A 81 -6.90 -10.91 -0.72
N PHE A 82 -7.49 -9.78 -1.12
CA PHE A 82 -8.80 -9.71 -1.77
C PHE A 82 -8.72 -9.35 -3.24
N ALA A 83 -7.54 -9.30 -3.88
CA ALA A 83 -7.48 -8.91 -5.29
C ALA A 83 -8.17 -9.94 -6.22
N ASP A 84 -8.66 -9.50 -7.38
CA ASP A 84 -9.18 -10.36 -8.46
C ASP A 84 -8.74 -9.89 -9.84
N ILE A 85 -8.94 -10.76 -10.83
CA ILE A 85 -8.79 -10.47 -12.26
C ILE A 85 -10.17 -10.30 -12.91
#